data_AF-A0A1G6ZTD5-F1
#
_entry.id   AF-A0A1G6ZTD5-F1
#
_cell.length_a   1.000
_cell.length_b   1.000
_cell.length_c   1.000
_cell.angle_alpha   90.00
_cell.angle_beta   90.00
_cell.angle_gamma   90.00
#
_symmetry.space_group_name_H-M   'P 1'
#
loop_
_entity.id
_entity.type
_entity.pdbx_description
1 polymer ?
#
loop_
_entity_poly.entity_id
_entity_poly.type
_entity_poly.pdbx_seq_one_letter_code
_entity_poly.pdbx_strand_id
1 'polypeptide(L)'
;MQDKDIDRFRGWALMALYASMAILGAMLVLAAFRLWPSMNDGATYMFILTACGAATIILSTRSSLDFYRKLRRGERPKLALLPFVLMVLTLFAASEMISAV
;
A
#
# COMPACT_ATOMS: atom_id res chain seq x y z
N MET A 1 -24.18 2.47 -23.90
CA MET A 1 -22.87 3.17 -23.84
C MET A 1 -22.40 3.43 -22.40
N GLN A 2 -23.30 3.57 -21.42
CA GLN A 2 -22.97 3.79 -19.99
C GLN A 2 -22.05 2.74 -19.34
N ASP A 3 -22.16 1.45 -19.66
CA ASP A 3 -21.39 0.40 -18.96
C ASP A 3 -19.87 0.51 -19.17
N LYS A 4 -19.43 1.05 -20.33
CA LYS A 4 -18.01 1.25 -20.63
C LYS A 4 -17.40 2.39 -19.81
N ASP A 5 -18.18 3.40 -19.47
CA ASP A 5 -17.70 4.56 -18.70
C ASP A 5 -17.59 4.21 -17.21
N ILE A 6 -18.53 3.41 -16.68
CA ILE A 6 -18.51 2.92 -15.30
C ILE A 6 -17.29 2.01 -15.07
N ASP A 7 -16.99 1.09 -16.00
CA ASP A 7 -15.82 0.22 -15.91
C ASP A 7 -14.50 1.00 -15.92
N ARG A 8 -14.41 2.06 -16.73
CA ARG A 8 -13.25 2.95 -16.76
C ARG A 8 -13.09 3.71 -15.45
N PHE A 9 -14.17 4.30 -14.93
CA PHE A 9 -14.13 5.00 -13.64
C PHE A 9 -13.65 4.09 -12.50
N ARG A 10 -14.17 2.86 -12.43
CA ARG A 10 -13.72 1.86 -11.44
C ARG A 10 -12.23 1.52 -11.58
N GLY A 11 -11.73 1.44 -12.81
CA GLY A 11 -10.31 1.21 -13.08
C GLY A 11 -9.43 2.36 -12.58
N TRP A 12 -9.81 3.62 -12.84
CA TRP A 12 -9.12 4.80 -12.34
C TRP A 12 -9.16 4.90 -10.81
N ALA A 13 -10.31 4.61 -10.20
CA ALA A 13 -10.47 4.58 -8.76
C ALA A 13 -9.56 3.52 -8.10
N LEU A 14 -9.47 2.32 -8.68
CA LEU A 14 -8.56 1.27 -8.21
C LEU A 14 -7.08 1.68 -8.36
N MET A 15 -6.71 2.31 -9.47
CA MET A 15 -5.35 2.82 -9.67
C MET A 15 -4.98 3.86 -8.61
N ALA A 16 -5.88 4.81 -8.34
CA ALA A 16 -5.72 5.83 -7.32
C ALA A 16 -5.58 5.19 -5.93
N LEU A 17 -6.41 4.19 -5.62
CA LEU A 17 -6.36 3.46 -4.35
C LEU A 17 -5.00 2.79 -4.13
N TYR A 18 -4.45 2.08 -5.11
CA TYR A 18 -3.11 1.48 -4.98
C TYR A 18 -2.02 2.54 -4.84
N ALA A 19 -2.13 3.67 -5.55
CA ALA A 19 -1.18 4.77 -5.40
C ALA A 19 -1.23 5.37 -3.99
N SER A 20 -2.43 5.61 -3.46
CA SER A 20 -2.63 6.06 -2.08
C SER A 20 -2.09 5.06 -1.06
N MET A 21 -2.24 3.76 -1.30
CA MET A 21 -1.65 2.73 -0.44
C MET A 21 -0.12 2.75 -0.46
N ALA A 22 0.50 2.97 -1.62
CA ALA A 22 1.95 3.14 -1.69
C ALA A 22 2.42 4.35 -0.88
N ILE A 23 1.74 5.49 -1.03
CA ILE A 23 2.05 6.72 -0.27
C ILE A 23 1.87 6.50 1.24
N LEU A 24 0.75 5.89 1.64
CA LEU A 24 0.47 5.60 3.05
C LEU A 24 1.54 4.67 3.65
N GLY A 25 1.92 3.61 2.93
CA GLY A 25 2.99 2.72 3.35
C GLY A 25 4.32 3.45 3.56
N ALA A 26 4.68 4.37 2.65
CA ALA A 26 5.87 5.20 2.79
C ALA A 26 5.79 6.14 4.00
N MET A 27 4.64 6.76 4.24
CA MET A 27 4.41 7.61 5.42
C MET A 27 4.54 6.84 6.72
N LEU A 28 4.01 5.61 6.80
CA LEU A 28 4.11 4.76 7.99
C LEU A 28 5.56 4.38 8.29
N VAL A 29 6.35 4.01 7.27
CA VAL A 29 7.77 3.70 7.44
C VAL A 29 8.55 4.94 7.92
N LEU A 30 8.27 6.11 7.35
CA LEU A 30 8.91 7.37 7.79
C LEU A 30 8.54 7.75 9.24
N ALA A 31 7.26 7.60 9.60
CA ALA A 31 6.78 7.86 10.96
C ALA A 31 7.45 6.92 11.97
N ALA A 32 7.56 5.64 11.64
CA ALA A 32 8.24 4.66 12.46
C ALA A 32 9.73 4.93 12.62
N PHE A 33 10.41 5.35 11.55
CA PHE A 33 11.82 5.76 11.62
C PHE A 33 12.03 6.92 12.60
N ARG A 34 11.06 7.84 12.68
CA ARG A 34 11.07 8.95 13.64
C ARG A 34 10.78 8.52 15.08
N LEU A 35 9.92 7.53 15.29
CA LEU A 35 9.52 7.03 16.61
C LEU A 35 10.47 5.97 17.18
N TRP A 36 11.31 5.35 16.35
CA TRP A 36 12.27 4.33 16.77
C TRP A 36 13.14 4.71 17.99
N PRO A 37 13.70 5.93 18.12
CA PRO A 37 14.62 6.24 19.22
C PRO A 37 13.97 6.19 20.60
N SER A 38 12.64 6.25 20.69
CA SER A 38 11.91 6.24 21.97
C SER A 38 11.47 4.84 22.40
N MET A 39 11.75 3.78 21.64
CA MET A 39 11.25 2.43 21.92
C MET A 39 12.33 1.51 22.51
N ASN A 40 12.01 0.83 23.61
CA ASN A 40 12.93 -0.11 24.27
C ASN A 40 13.24 -1.36 23.43
N ASP A 41 12.26 -1.89 22.70
CA ASP A 41 12.41 -3.02 21.75
C ASP A 41 12.26 -2.58 20.27
N GLY A 42 12.52 -1.30 19.99
CA GLY A 42 12.28 -0.69 18.68
C GLY A 42 12.83 -1.53 17.52
N ALA A 43 14.04 -2.09 17.73
CA ALA A 43 14.85 -2.93 16.84
C ALA A 43 14.04 -3.83 15.88
N THR A 44 13.25 -4.71 16.48
CA THR A 44 12.52 -5.76 15.77
C THR A 44 11.29 -5.20 15.07
N TYR A 45 10.56 -4.30 15.73
CA TYR A 45 9.31 -3.73 15.21
C TYR A 45 9.53 -2.86 13.97
N MET A 46 10.57 -2.03 13.93
CA MET A 46 10.88 -1.27 12.72
C MET A 46 11.37 -2.16 11.59
N PHE A 47 12.12 -3.23 11.87
CA PHE A 47 12.55 -4.15 10.82
C PHE A 47 11.32 -4.77 10.13
N ILE A 48 10.38 -5.29 10.94
CA ILE A 48 9.12 -5.87 10.44
C ILE A 48 8.31 -4.81 9.67
N LEU A 49 8.12 -3.63 10.25
CA LEU A 49 7.33 -2.58 9.61
C LEU A 49 7.98 -2.05 8.33
N THR A 50 9.31 -1.91 8.30
CA THR A 50 10.03 -1.47 7.09
C THR A 50 9.95 -2.52 6.00
N ALA A 51 10.08 -3.81 6.35
CA ALA A 51 9.93 -4.90 5.40
C ALA A 51 8.50 -4.97 4.83
N CYS A 52 7.47 -4.94 5.68
CA CYS A 52 6.07 -4.94 5.27
C CYS A 52 5.70 -3.67 4.49
N GLY A 53 6.14 -2.51 4.96
CA GLY A 53 5.93 -1.22 4.30
C GLY A 53 6.58 -1.16 2.93
N ALA A 54 7.84 -1.60 2.79
CA ALA A 54 8.53 -1.68 1.50
C ALA A 54 7.83 -2.63 0.54
N ALA A 55 7.41 -3.82 1.00
CA ALA A 55 6.65 -4.76 0.19
C ALA A 55 5.32 -4.16 -0.28
N THR A 56 4.60 -3.47 0.61
CA THR A 56 3.35 -2.74 0.30
C THR A 56 3.58 -1.66 -0.74
N ILE A 57 4.61 -0.83 -0.59
CA ILE A 57 4.96 0.24 -1.54
C ILE A 57 5.26 -0.35 -2.92
N ILE A 58 6.15 -1.35 -3.00
CA ILE A 58 6.59 -1.96 -4.26
C ILE A 58 5.40 -2.61 -4.98
N LEU A 59 4.61 -3.42 -4.26
CA LEU A 59 3.52 -4.17 -4.87
C LEU A 59 2.34 -3.26 -5.22
N SER A 60 2.01 -2.27 -4.40
CA SER A 60 0.96 -1.30 -4.72
C SER A 60 1.35 -0.43 -5.92
N THR A 61 2.61 0.01 -5.99
CA THR A 61 3.13 0.77 -7.15
C THR A 61 3.11 -0.08 -8.41
N ARG A 62 3.58 -1.33 -8.33
CA ARG A 62 3.56 -2.27 -9.46
C ARG A 62 2.14 -2.54 -9.92
N SER A 63 1.20 -2.79 -9.02
CA SER A 63 -0.22 -2.97 -9.33
C SER A 63 -0.83 -1.72 -9.97
N SER A 64 -0.52 -0.53 -9.46
CA SER A 64 -0.99 0.74 -10.05
C SER A 64 -0.48 0.92 -11.49
N LEU A 65 0.81 0.67 -11.74
CA LEU A 65 1.41 0.76 -13.08
C LEU A 65 0.84 -0.30 -14.05
N ASP A 66 0.63 -1.53 -13.57
CA ASP A 66 0.03 -2.59 -14.38
C ASP A 66 -1.44 -2.26 -14.72
N PHE A 67 -2.20 -1.74 -13.76
CA PHE A 67 -3.55 -1.22 -13.98
C PHE A 67 -3.57 -0.10 -15.02
N TYR A 68 -2.67 0.89 -14.90
CA TYR A 68 -2.55 1.98 -15.85
C TYR A 68 -2.28 1.47 -17.27
N ARG A 69 -1.34 0.54 -17.43
CA ARG A 69 -1.01 -0.07 -18.73
C ARG A 69 -2.20 -0.81 -19.33
N LYS A 70 -2.94 -1.57 -18.51
CA LYS A 70 -4.14 -2.33 -18.95
C LYS A 70 -5.29 -1.40 -19.36
N LEU A 71 -5.55 -0.35 -18.57
CA LEU A 71 -6.53 0.69 -18.91
C LEU A 71 -6.21 1.37 -20.24
N ARG A 72 -4.93 1.68 -20.50
CA ARG A 72 -4.49 2.30 -21.76
C ARG A 72 -4.69 1.38 -22.97
N ARG A 73 -4.67 0.07 -22.78
CA ARG A 73 -4.94 -0.95 -23.82
C ARG A 73 -6.43 -1.26 -24.01
N GLY A 74 -7.31 -0.68 -23.19
CA GLY A 74 -8.75 -0.97 -23.21
C GLY A 74 -9.11 -2.32 -22.59
N GLU A 75 -8.17 -2.95 -21.86
CA GLU A 75 -8.42 -4.19 -21.12
C GLU A 75 -9.10 -3.90 -19.78
N ARG A 76 -9.84 -4.87 -19.24
CA ARG A 76 -10.45 -4.80 -17.91
C ARG A 76 -9.46 -5.31 -16.86
N PRO A 77 -8.85 -4.43 -16.05
CA PRO A 77 -7.87 -4.88 -15.05
C PRO A 77 -8.57 -5.60 -13.90
N LYS A 78 -8.04 -6.76 -13.50
CA LYS A 78 -8.53 -7.55 -12.36
C LYS A 78 -7.95 -7.02 -11.06
N LEU A 79 -8.77 -6.94 -10.02
CA LEU A 79 -8.36 -6.51 -8.69
C LEU A 79 -7.26 -7.42 -8.14
N ALA A 80 -6.15 -6.82 -7.70
CA ALA A 80 -5.07 -7.52 -7.03
C ALA A 80 -5.31 -7.40 -5.52
N LEU A 81 -5.60 -8.52 -4.85
CA LEU A 81 -5.85 -8.54 -3.39
C LEU A 81 -4.57 -8.45 -2.56
N LEU A 82 -3.44 -8.86 -3.12
CA LEU A 82 -2.16 -8.93 -2.40
C LEU A 82 -1.72 -7.58 -1.79
N PRO A 83 -1.79 -6.43 -2.50
CA PRO A 83 -1.50 -5.13 -1.90
C PRO A 83 -2.35 -4.80 -0.68
N PHE A 84 -3.62 -5.23 -0.67
CA PHE A 84 -4.53 -5.01 0.47
C PHE A 84 -4.11 -5.83 1.68
N VAL A 85 -3.80 -7.11 1.47
CA VAL A 85 -3.31 -7.98 2.55
C VAL A 85 -2.04 -7.41 3.17
N LEU A 86 -1.10 -6.94 2.35
CA LEU A 86 0.15 -6.35 2.84
C LEU A 86 -0.07 -5.03 3.56
N MET A 87 -0.99 -4.19 3.08
CA MET A 87 -1.35 -2.96 3.79
C MET A 87 -1.94 -3.27 5.17
N VAL A 88 -2.82 -4.26 5.28
CA VAL A 88 -3.36 -4.69 6.58
C VAL A 88 -2.24 -5.16 7.51
N LEU A 89 -1.29 -5.97 7.03
CA LEU A 89 -0.13 -6.39 7.81
C LEU A 89 0.75 -5.20 8.23
N THR A 90 0.95 -4.23 7.34
CA THR A 90 1.73 -3.02 7.62
C THR A 90 1.04 -2.16 8.69
N LEU A 91 -0.28 -2.00 8.61
CA LEU A 91 -1.06 -1.29 9.62
C LEU A 91 -1.06 -2.00 10.96
N PHE A 92 -1.16 -3.33 10.97
CA PHE A 92 -1.07 -4.12 12.19
C PHE A 92 0.29 -3.95 12.86
N ALA A 93 1.38 -4.07 12.10
CA ALA A 93 2.73 -3.83 12.61
C ALA A 93 2.92 -2.39 13.12
N ALA A 94 2.34 -1.39 12.44
CA ALA A 94 2.40 0.01 12.89
C ALA A 94 1.61 0.23 14.18
N SER A 95 0.45 -0.42 14.34
CA SER A 95 -0.38 -0.34 15.54
C SER A 95 0.33 -0.93 16.77
N GLU A 96 0.95 -2.10 16.61
CA GLU A 96 1.75 -2.74 17.66
C GLU A 96 2.95 -1.86 18.04
N MET A 97 3.62 -1.28 17.04
CA MET A 97 4.75 -0.38 17.26
C MET A 97 4.34 0.89 18.04
N ILE A 98 3.21 1.50 17.72
CA ILE A 98 2.69 2.67 18.46
C ILE A 98 2.31 2.30 19.90
N SER A 99 1.76 1.11 20.11
CA SER A 99 1.38 0.63 21.46
C SER A 99 2.59 0.30 22.34
N ALA A 100 3.77 0.13 21.73
CA ALA A 100 5.04 -0.13 22.41
C ALA A 100 5.86 1.13 22.72
N VAL A 101 5.39 2.32 22.31
CA VAL A 101 5.91 3.65 22.72
C VAL A 101 5.30 4.04 24.05
#